data_AF-A0A0S2KLV8-F1
#
_entry.id   AF-A0A0S2KLV8-F1
#
_cell.length_a   1.000
_cell.length_b   1.000
_cell.length_c   1.000
_cell.angle_alpha   90.00
_cell.angle_beta   90.00
_cell.angle_gamma   90.00
#
_symmetry.space_group_name_H-M   'P 1'
#
loop_
_entity.id
_entity.type
_entity.pdbx_description
1 polymer ?
#
loop_
_entity_poly.entity_id
_entity_poly.type
_entity_poly.pdbx_seq_one_letter_code
_entity_poly.pdbx_strand_id
1 'polypeptide(L)'
;MKDILKVLKKYPDYTVIAHATGLCCPEGDMDFMRDNPLLVGWCETNIGHMMVMECPKCFTKFRYHATGHWDDTLDEFRESIEDKLYHDSLSPVHFANAAELWKMITK
;
A
#
# COMPACT_ATOMS: atom_id res chain seq x y z
N MET A 1 14.41 -3.28 -13.26
CA MET A 1 13.69 -3.38 -11.97
C MET A 1 12.93 -4.69 -11.91
N LYS A 2 13.04 -5.42 -10.79
CA LYS A 2 12.14 -6.57 -10.55
C LYS A 2 10.73 -6.02 -10.31
N ASP A 3 9.72 -6.71 -10.84
CA ASP A 3 8.31 -6.31 -10.74
C ASP A 3 7.86 -6.26 -9.27
N ILE A 4 7.55 -5.06 -8.78
CA ILE A 4 7.18 -4.80 -7.39
C ILE A 4 5.91 -5.55 -6.97
N LEU A 5 4.98 -5.77 -7.90
CA LEU A 5 3.74 -6.48 -7.63
C LEU A 5 3.98 -7.97 -7.35
N LYS A 6 5.11 -8.53 -7.80
CA LYS A 6 5.54 -9.89 -7.45
C LYS A 6 6.15 -10.00 -6.05
N VAL A 7 6.53 -8.88 -5.45
CA VAL A 7 7.06 -8.83 -4.08
C VAL A 7 5.96 -8.55 -3.07
N LEU A 8 4.95 -7.79 -3.49
CA LEU A 8 3.76 -7.53 -2.69
C LEU A 8 2.80 -8.71 -2.74
N LYS A 9 2.18 -9.02 -1.60
CA LYS A 9 1.15 -10.06 -1.51
C LYS A 9 -0.12 -9.58 -2.23
N LYS A 10 -0.59 -10.32 -3.23
CA LYS A 10 -1.94 -10.14 -3.78
C LYS A 10 -2.97 -10.73 -2.80
N TYR A 11 -3.93 -9.92 -2.38
CA TYR A 11 -5.08 -10.37 -1.60
C TYR A 11 -6.25 -10.65 -2.55
N PRO A 12 -6.68 -11.92 -2.69
CA PRO A 12 -7.70 -12.29 -3.69
C PRO A 12 -9.11 -11.87 -3.27
N ASP A 13 -9.38 -11.80 -1.96
CA ASP A 13 -10.64 -11.32 -1.43
C ASP A 13 -10.41 -9.97 -0.76
N TYR A 14 -10.78 -8.91 -1.47
CA TYR A 14 -10.70 -7.55 -0.92
C TYR A 14 -11.84 -7.25 0.05
N THR A 15 -12.97 -7.96 -0.03
CA THR A 15 -14.21 -7.62 0.68
C THR A 15 -14.06 -7.71 2.20
N VAL A 16 -13.17 -8.59 2.65
CA VAL A 16 -12.81 -8.78 4.07
C VAL A 16 -11.86 -7.72 4.63
N ILE A 17 -11.27 -6.86 3.78
CA ILE A 17 -10.30 -5.83 4.17
C ILE A 17 -10.97 -4.47 4.08
N ALA A 18 -11.30 -3.81 5.19
CA ALA A 18 -12.05 -2.55 5.18
C ALA A 18 -11.42 -1.46 4.28
N HIS A 19 -12.26 -0.73 3.54
CA HIS A 19 -11.82 0.42 2.73
C HIS A 19 -11.62 1.67 3.60
N ALA A 20 -10.49 2.35 3.42
CA ALA A 20 -10.21 3.63 4.04
C ALA A 20 -10.18 4.74 2.97
N THR A 21 -10.80 5.88 3.25
CA THR A 21 -10.81 7.06 2.37
C THR A 21 -9.46 7.80 2.33
N GLY A 22 -8.51 7.39 3.15
CA GLY A 22 -7.16 7.92 3.25
C GLY A 22 -6.23 6.91 3.93
N LEU A 23 -5.00 7.32 4.21
CA LEU A 23 -4.03 6.53 4.98
C LEU A 23 -4.32 6.57 6.50
N CYS A 24 -5.59 6.41 6.86
CA CYS A 24 -6.04 6.40 8.25
C CYS A 24 -6.54 5.01 8.61
N CYS A 25 -6.12 4.50 9.77
CA CYS A 25 -6.63 3.25 10.29
C CYS A 25 -8.15 3.37 10.58
N PRO A 26 -8.98 2.42 10.12
CA PRO A 26 -10.42 2.45 10.38
C PRO A 26 -10.79 2.13 11.84
N GLU A 27 -9.89 1.50 12.59
CA GLU A 27 -10.15 0.97 13.94
C GLU A 27 -9.53 1.82 15.07
N GLY A 28 -8.90 2.97 14.78
CA GLY A 28 -8.31 3.75 15.86
C GLY A 28 -7.60 5.03 15.48
N ASP A 29 -7.13 5.71 16.52
CA ASP A 29 -6.42 6.99 16.53
C ASP A 29 -4.97 6.82 16.03
N MET A 30 -4.86 6.59 14.72
CA MET A 30 -3.59 6.63 13.99
C MET A 30 -3.34 8.09 13.57
N ASP A 31 -2.29 8.68 14.13
CA ASP A 31 -1.79 9.96 13.64
C ASP A 31 -0.91 9.65 12.42
N PHE A 32 -1.41 9.86 11.21
CA PHE A 32 -0.68 9.57 9.96
C PHE A 32 0.73 10.19 9.93
N MET A 33 0.92 11.35 10.55
CA MET A 33 2.22 12.04 10.57
C MET A 33 3.25 11.35 11.47
N ARG A 34 2.80 10.50 12.40
CA ARG A 34 3.65 9.79 13.37
C ARG A 34 3.65 8.28 13.13
N ASP A 35 2.47 7.74 12.90
CA ASP A 35 2.13 6.33 12.84
C ASP A 35 1.91 5.94 11.39
N ASN A 36 3.00 5.53 10.75
CA ASN A 36 2.96 5.30 9.33
C ASN A 36 2.51 3.86 9.04
N PRO A 37 1.41 3.67 8.30
CA PRO A 37 0.90 2.35 7.98
C PRO A 37 1.85 1.59 7.05
N LEU A 38 1.90 0.27 7.23
CA LEU A 38 2.79 -0.62 6.50
C LEU A 38 2.13 -1.08 5.21
N LEU A 39 2.78 -0.94 4.03
CA LEU A 39 2.27 -1.60 2.83
C LEU A 39 2.56 -3.11 2.94
N VAL A 40 1.51 -3.91 2.98
CA VAL A 40 1.58 -5.37 3.13
C VAL A 40 1.12 -6.13 1.90
N GLY A 41 0.52 -5.43 0.92
CA GLY A 41 0.07 -6.06 -0.31
C GLY A 41 -0.78 -5.14 -1.19
N TRP A 42 -1.52 -5.76 -2.09
CA TRP A 42 -2.46 -5.10 -2.98
C TRP A 42 -3.66 -6.00 -3.27
N CYS A 43 -4.76 -5.43 -3.76
CA CYS A 43 -5.93 -6.17 -4.21
C CYS A 43 -6.56 -5.52 -5.44
N GLU A 44 -7.30 -6.34 -6.20
CA GLU A 44 -8.15 -5.88 -7.31
C GLU A 44 -9.56 -5.71 -6.78
N THR A 45 -10.16 -4.56 -7.04
CA THR A 45 -11.54 -4.26 -6.68
C THR A 45 -12.38 -3.98 -7.93
N ASN A 46 -13.68 -3.76 -7.75
CA ASN A 46 -14.57 -3.36 -8.83
C ASN A 46 -14.35 -1.92 -9.32
N ILE A 47 -13.47 -1.15 -8.66
CA ILE A 47 -13.15 0.25 -8.94
C ILE A 47 -11.63 0.46 -9.04
N GLY A 48 -10.92 -0.51 -9.61
CA GLY A 48 -9.46 -0.43 -9.78
C GLY A 48 -8.65 -1.15 -8.71
N HIS A 49 -7.36 -0.83 -8.67
CA HIS A 49 -6.36 -1.49 -7.84
C HIS A 49 -6.13 -0.72 -6.55
N MET A 50 -6.01 -1.44 -5.44
CA MET A 50 -5.82 -0.82 -4.13
C MET A 50 -4.60 -1.37 -3.42
N MET A 51 -3.94 -0.49 -2.68
CA MET A 51 -2.91 -0.87 -1.71
C MET A 51 -3.56 -1.48 -0.48
N VAL A 52 -3.00 -2.57 0.03
CA VAL A 52 -3.37 -3.13 1.33
C VAL A 52 -2.33 -2.70 2.35
N MET A 53 -2.80 -1.91 3.30
CA MET A 53 -2.03 -1.32 4.38
C MET A 53 -2.31 -2.06 5.69
N GLU A 54 -1.36 -2.01 6.62
CA GLU A 54 -1.52 -2.53 7.98
C GLU A 54 -1.17 -1.44 9.00
N CYS A 55 -2.02 -1.26 10.00
CA CYS A 55 -1.77 -0.35 11.10
C CYS A 55 -0.67 -0.88 12.03
N PRO A 56 0.39 -0.12 12.34
CA PRO A 56 1.46 -0.58 13.23
C PRO A 56 1.02 -0.64 14.70
N LYS A 57 -0.09 -0.01 15.08
CA LYS A 57 -0.62 -0.02 16.46
C LYS A 57 -1.54 -1.19 16.74
N CYS A 58 -2.56 -1.38 15.89
CA CYS A 58 -3.61 -2.38 16.12
C CYS A 58 -3.56 -3.55 15.14
N PHE A 59 -2.64 -3.54 14.16
CA PHE A 59 -2.45 -4.60 13.16
C PHE A 59 -3.67 -4.83 12.24
N THR A 60 -4.65 -3.93 12.29
CA THR A 60 -5.79 -3.94 11.37
C THR A 60 -5.30 -3.66 9.95
N LYS A 61 -5.74 -4.50 9.02
CA LYS A 61 -5.53 -4.31 7.59
C LYS A 61 -6.64 -3.46 6.99
N PHE A 62 -6.26 -2.54 6.12
CA PHE A 62 -7.21 -1.71 5.39
C PHE A 62 -6.73 -1.48 3.96
N ARG A 63 -7.67 -1.28 3.05
CA ARG A 63 -7.38 -1.01 1.64
C ARG A 63 -7.52 0.47 1.35
N TYR A 64 -6.56 1.02 0.63
CA TYR A 64 -6.48 2.43 0.26
C TYR A 64 -6.20 2.56 -1.23
N HIS A 65 -6.90 3.49 -1.86
CA HIS A 65 -6.73 3.79 -3.28
C HIS A 65 -5.58 4.78 -3.47
N ALA A 66 -4.45 4.30 -3.98
CA ALA A 66 -3.20 5.05 -4.01
C ALA A 66 -3.07 6.01 -5.19
N THR A 67 -3.76 5.68 -6.28
CA THR A 67 -3.87 6.46 -7.50
C THR A 67 -5.00 7.48 -7.35
N GLY A 68 -4.86 8.65 -7.96
CA GLY A 68 -5.93 9.64 -8.02
C GLY A 68 -7.10 9.25 -8.95
N HIS A 69 -7.00 8.09 -9.60
CA HIS A 69 -7.86 7.65 -10.70
C HIS A 69 -8.52 6.30 -10.38
N TRP A 70 -9.84 6.30 -10.23
CA TRP A 70 -10.66 5.15 -9.85
C TRP A 70 -10.77 4.05 -10.92
N ASP A 71 -10.08 4.20 -12.05
CA ASP A 71 -10.07 3.32 -13.22
C ASP A 71 -8.64 2.97 -13.65
N ASP A 72 -7.70 2.96 -12.70
CA ASP A 72 -6.30 2.70 -12.97
C ASP A 72 -6.04 1.31 -13.59
N THR A 73 -5.20 1.30 -14.62
CA THR A 73 -4.60 0.08 -15.14
C THR A 73 -3.60 -0.48 -14.13
N LEU A 74 -3.29 -1.77 -14.23
CA LEU A 74 -2.29 -2.40 -13.35
C LEU A 74 -0.91 -1.73 -13.48
N ASP A 75 -0.58 -1.24 -14.67
CA ASP A 75 0.68 -0.54 -14.93
C ASP A 75 0.69 0.85 -14.27
N GLU A 76 -0.40 1.62 -14.36
CA GLU A 76 -0.53 2.92 -13.66
C GLU A 76 -0.51 2.75 -12.14
N PHE A 77 -1.18 1.73 -11.62
CA PHE A 77 -1.12 1.37 -10.20
C PHE A 77 0.32 1.08 -9.79
N ARG A 78 1.02 0.25 -10.58
CA ARG A 78 2.42 -0.10 -10.34
C ARG A 78 3.33 1.12 -10.34
N GLU A 79 3.22 1.98 -11.35
CA GLU A 79 3.98 3.23 -11.44
C GLU A 79 3.69 4.12 -10.22
N SER A 80 2.45 4.17 -9.74
CA SER A 80 2.12 4.91 -8.52
C SER A 80 2.78 4.34 -7.26
N ILE A 81 2.89 3.02 -7.12
CA ILE A 81 3.66 2.41 -6.01
C ILE A 81 5.15 2.76 -6.13
N GLU A 82 5.70 2.67 -7.35
CA GLU A 82 7.11 2.97 -7.62
C GLU A 82 7.42 4.46 -7.37
N ASP A 83 6.61 5.40 -7.86
CA ASP A 83 6.77 6.83 -7.59
C ASP A 83 6.72 7.16 -6.09
N LYS A 84 5.74 6.58 -5.38
CA LYS A 84 5.61 6.68 -3.92
C LYS A 84 6.79 6.09 -3.15
N LEU A 85 7.54 5.16 -3.75
CA LEU A 85 8.77 4.59 -3.21
C LEU A 85 9.99 5.50 -3.42
N TYR A 86 10.08 6.18 -4.56
CA TYR A 86 11.29 6.88 -4.99
C TYR A 86 11.27 8.39 -4.74
N HIS A 87 10.11 9.05 -4.79
CA HIS A 87 10.07 10.51 -5.00
C HIS A 87 9.62 11.38 -3.82
N ASP A 88 8.63 11.04 -3.00
CA ASP A 88 8.33 11.90 -1.83
C ASP A 88 7.28 11.35 -0.84
N SER A 89 7.32 11.87 0.39
CA SER A 89 6.30 11.83 1.45
C SER A 89 5.94 10.49 2.13
N LEU A 90 6.22 9.33 1.53
CA LEU A 90 6.00 8.00 2.14
C LEU A 90 7.28 7.36 2.69
N SER A 91 8.28 8.18 3.01
CA SER A 91 9.49 7.80 3.76
C SER A 91 9.24 7.00 5.04
N PRO A 92 8.00 6.88 5.59
CA PRO A 92 7.79 5.96 6.69
C PRO A 92 6.70 4.92 6.46
N VAL A 93 6.20 4.69 5.24
CA VAL A 93 5.52 3.41 4.93
C VAL A 93 6.55 2.30 5.04
N HIS A 94 6.74 1.79 6.26
CA HIS A 94 7.57 0.64 6.50
C HIS A 94 6.85 -0.53 5.87
N PHE A 95 7.23 -0.92 4.66
CA PHE A 95 6.74 -2.15 4.07
C PHE A 95 7.00 -3.29 5.07
N ALA A 96 6.02 -4.17 5.28
CA ALA A 96 6.27 -5.36 6.13
C ALA A 96 7.45 -6.21 5.58
N ASN A 97 7.78 -6.04 4.30
CA ASN A 97 8.92 -6.64 3.60
C ASN A 97 10.02 -5.61 3.24
N ALA A 98 10.19 -4.54 4.03
CA ALA A 98 11.14 -3.46 3.74
C ALA A 98 12.55 -3.97 3.42
N ALA A 99 13.03 -5.04 4.08
CA ALA A 99 14.33 -5.63 3.78
C ALA A 99 14.45 -6.22 2.37
N GLU A 100 13.38 -6.83 1.83
CA GLU A 100 13.37 -7.38 0.47
C GLU A 100 13.17 -6.31 -0.59
N LEU A 101 12.37 -5.28 -0.29
CA LEU A 101 12.18 -4.13 -1.18
C LEU A 101 13.42 -3.22 -1.21
N TRP A 102 14.11 -3.03 -0.09
CA TRP A 102 15.37 -2.28 -0.03
C TRP A 102 16.46 -2.93 -0.89
N LYS A 103 16.55 -4.27 -0.86
CA LYS A 103 17.44 -5.04 -1.76
C LYS A 103 17.14 -4.82 -3.26
N MET A 104 15.93 -4.38 -3.61
CA MET A 104 15.54 -4.08 -5.00
C MET A 104 15.91 -2.65 -5.42
N ILE A 105 15.94 -1.71 -4.47
CA ILE A 105 16.21 -0.29 -4.72
C ILE A 105 17.71 0.02 -4.68
N THR A 106 18.48 -0.65 -3.83
CA THR A 106 19.91 -0.34 -3.61
C THR A 106 20.89 -1.22 -4.41
N LYS A 107 20.45 -1.83 -5.52
CA LYS A 107 21.28 -2.69 -6.37
C LYS A 107 21.33 -2.24 -7.81
#